data_AF-V4PT12-F1
#
_entry.id   AF-V4PT12-F1
#
_cell.length_a   1.000
_cell.length_b   1.000
_cell.length_c   1.000
_cell.angle_alpha   90.00
_cell.angle_beta   90.00
_cell.angle_gamma   90.00
#
_symmetry.space_group_name_H-M   'P 1'
#
loop_
_entity.id
_entity.type
_entity.pdbx_description
1 polymer ?
#
loop_
_entity_poly.entity_id
_entity_poly.type
_entity_poly.pdbx_seq_one_letter_code
_entity_poly.pdbx_strand_id
1 'polypeptide(L)'
;MTQTNDAVAWKAPALTLPVGDTSAPDAWLGSGSGIAAPSGGYRLFYTGHNPAANPKEIVMQARAASLNGPWAKVASFGFAGTPQYDAMDFRDPFVFWNAEAHAYWMILASRQGAKAVMPGTVPLI
;
A
#
# COMPACT_ATOMS: atom_id res chain seq x y z
N MET A 1 -9.11 -9.30 -7.21
CA MET A 1 -9.05 -8.49 -8.43
C MET A 1 -10.10 -8.95 -9.42
N THR A 2 -10.81 -8.01 -10.02
CA THR A 2 -11.57 -8.18 -11.26
C THR A 2 -10.95 -7.23 -12.31
N GLN A 3 -11.22 -7.49 -13.59
CA GLN A 3 -10.70 -6.71 -14.71
C GLN A 3 -11.81 -6.36 -15.68
N THR A 4 -11.63 -5.21 -16.31
CA THR A 4 -12.46 -4.66 -17.38
C THR A 4 -11.54 -3.89 -18.34
N ASN A 5 -11.99 -3.70 -19.56
CA ASN A 5 -11.37 -2.79 -20.53
C ASN A 5 -12.28 -1.59 -20.87
N ASP A 6 -13.52 -1.55 -20.36
CA ASP A 6 -14.55 -0.57 -20.71
C ASP A 6 -15.30 0.01 -19.50
N ALA A 7 -14.96 -0.44 -18.28
CA ALA A 7 -15.64 -0.09 -17.02
C ALA A 7 -17.08 -0.60 -16.90
N VAL A 8 -17.57 -1.42 -17.84
CA VAL A 8 -18.94 -1.96 -17.86
C VAL A 8 -18.92 -3.49 -17.71
N ALA A 9 -18.19 -4.19 -18.57
CA ALA A 9 -18.07 -5.64 -18.52
C ALA A 9 -16.91 -6.06 -17.62
N TRP A 10 -17.22 -6.79 -16.55
CA TRP A 10 -16.26 -7.22 -15.54
C TRP A 10 -16.10 -8.73 -15.51
N LYS A 11 -14.87 -9.20 -15.36
CA LYS A 11 -14.59 -10.61 -15.05
C LYS A 11 -15.02 -10.95 -13.62
N ALA A 12 -15.22 -12.23 -13.33
CA ALA A 12 -15.43 -12.67 -11.95
C ALA A 12 -14.23 -12.27 -11.06
N PRO A 13 -14.45 -11.76 -9.84
CA PRO A 13 -13.37 -11.39 -8.94
C PRO A 13 -12.66 -12.63 -8.40
N ALA A 14 -11.33 -12.57 -8.31
CA ALA A 14 -10.50 -13.57 -7.64
C ALA A 14 -9.78 -12.97 -6.43
N LEU A 15 -9.49 -13.75 -5.39
CA LEU A 15 -8.63 -13.31 -4.29
C LEU A 15 -7.20 -13.05 -4.84
N THR A 16 -6.64 -11.88 -4.54
CA THR A 16 -5.35 -11.45 -5.10
C THR A 16 -4.23 -11.48 -4.08
N LEU A 17 -4.47 -10.87 -2.92
CA LEU A 17 -3.54 -10.85 -1.81
C LEU A 17 -4.29 -11.29 -0.56
N PRO A 18 -3.93 -12.43 0.06
CA PRO A 18 -4.53 -12.86 1.32
C PRO A 18 -4.02 -12.02 2.50
N VAL A 19 -4.85 -11.88 3.52
CA VAL A 19 -4.44 -11.34 4.82
C VAL A 19 -3.34 -12.21 5.46
N GLY A 20 -2.58 -11.64 6.38
CA GLY A 20 -1.70 -12.41 7.26
C GLY A 20 -2.48 -13.14 8.36
N ASP A 21 -1.76 -13.90 9.18
CA ASP A 21 -2.33 -14.42 10.44
C ASP A 21 -2.58 -13.29 11.46
N THR A 22 -3.16 -13.63 12.61
CA THR A 22 -3.52 -12.66 13.65
C THR A 22 -2.31 -11.94 14.29
N SER A 23 -1.11 -12.50 14.17
CA SER A 23 0.13 -11.89 14.66
C SER A 23 0.82 -11.03 13.60
N ALA A 24 0.48 -11.21 12.34
CA ALA A 24 1.07 -10.49 11.22
C ALA A 24 0.68 -9.00 11.25
N PRO A 25 1.57 -8.09 10.81
CA PRO A 25 1.24 -6.67 10.71
C PRO A 25 0.06 -6.38 9.77
N ASP A 26 -0.22 -7.26 8.81
CA ASP A 26 -1.37 -7.21 7.91
C ASP A 26 -2.41 -8.31 8.20
N ALA A 27 -2.65 -8.56 9.49
CA ALA A 27 -3.78 -9.37 9.96
C ALA A 27 -5.09 -8.93 9.29
N TRP A 28 -5.24 -7.62 9.05
CA TRP A 28 -6.18 -7.04 8.09
C TRP A 28 -5.43 -6.25 7.01
N LEU A 29 -5.99 -6.26 5.79
CA LEU A 29 -5.51 -5.47 4.66
C LEU A 29 -6.35 -4.20 4.53
N GLY A 30 -5.71 -3.05 4.61
CA GLY A 30 -6.28 -1.75 4.29
C GLY A 30 -6.04 -1.33 2.83
N SER A 31 -6.55 -0.15 2.48
CA SER A 31 -6.47 0.40 1.13
C SER A 31 -5.03 0.72 0.70
N GLY A 32 -4.86 1.03 -0.57
CA GLY A 32 -3.59 1.48 -1.12
C GLY A 32 -3.62 1.62 -2.64
N SER A 33 -2.45 1.53 -3.27
CA SER A 33 -2.25 1.80 -4.70
C SER A 33 -1.46 0.70 -5.41
N GLY A 34 -1.93 0.32 -6.59
CA GLY A 34 -1.21 -0.51 -7.54
C GLY A 34 -0.54 0.34 -8.64
N ILE A 35 0.74 0.12 -8.93
CA ILE A 35 1.48 0.80 -9.99
C ILE A 35 2.23 -0.21 -10.88
N ALA A 36 2.37 0.12 -12.17
CA ALA A 36 3.37 -0.53 -13.02
C ALA A 36 4.77 -0.05 -12.61
N ALA A 37 5.72 -0.97 -12.46
CA ALA A 37 7.10 -0.63 -12.17
C ALA A 37 7.86 -0.30 -13.47
N PRO A 38 8.77 0.70 -13.48
CA PRO A 38 9.61 1.00 -14.64
C PRO A 38 10.47 -0.17 -15.10
N SER A 39 10.89 -1.02 -14.15
CA SER A 39 11.64 -2.25 -14.39
C SER A 39 10.80 -3.39 -15.00
N GLY A 40 9.52 -3.16 -15.30
CA GLY A 40 8.54 -4.19 -15.61
C GLY A 40 7.91 -4.80 -14.36
N GLY A 41 6.71 -5.36 -14.55
CA GLY A 41 5.87 -5.89 -13.47
C GLY A 41 5.10 -4.80 -12.72
N TYR A 42 4.57 -5.18 -11.56
CA TYR A 42 3.63 -4.38 -10.78
C TYR A 42 3.99 -4.38 -9.30
N ARG A 43 3.67 -3.28 -8.63
CA ARG A 43 3.79 -3.09 -7.18
C ARG A 43 2.43 -2.73 -6.62
N LEU A 44 2.09 -3.29 -5.47
CA LEU A 44 0.93 -2.93 -4.67
C LEU A 44 1.46 -2.43 -3.35
N PHE A 45 1.23 -1.16 -3.06
CA PHE A 45 1.46 -0.60 -1.73
C PHE A 45 0.13 -0.58 -1.00
N TYR A 46 0.09 -1.02 0.24
CA TYR A 46 -1.14 -1.17 1.01
C TYR A 46 -0.88 -0.94 2.50
N THR A 47 -1.95 -0.70 3.26
CA THR A 47 -1.86 -0.64 4.72
C THR A 47 -1.98 -2.03 5.32
N GLY A 48 -0.96 -2.48 6.05
CA GLY A 48 -1.10 -3.55 7.02
C GLY A 48 -1.75 -2.99 8.27
N HIS A 49 -2.84 -3.61 8.71
CA HIS A 49 -3.56 -3.23 9.92
C HIS A 49 -3.61 -4.41 10.88
N ASN A 50 -3.03 -4.26 12.06
CA ASN A 50 -3.14 -5.24 13.14
C ASN A 50 -3.68 -4.55 14.41
N PRO A 51 -4.93 -4.81 14.82
CA PRO A 51 -5.54 -4.18 15.99
C PRO A 51 -4.82 -4.43 17.32
N ALA A 52 -4.03 -5.50 17.40
CA ALA A 52 -3.26 -5.86 18.59
C ALA A 52 -1.83 -5.32 18.57
N ALA A 53 -1.37 -4.73 17.46
CA ALA A 53 -0.03 -4.21 17.31
C ALA A 53 0.09 -2.73 17.69
N ASN A 54 1.32 -2.31 17.99
CA ASN A 54 1.71 -0.92 18.13
C ASN A 54 3.08 -0.71 17.45
N PRO A 55 3.17 -0.01 16.31
CA PRO A 55 2.09 0.72 15.62
C PRO A 55 1.03 -0.21 15.01
N LYS A 56 -0.22 0.24 15.00
CA LYS A 56 -1.40 -0.51 14.52
C LYS A 56 -1.46 -0.55 12.99
N GLU A 57 -1.05 0.54 12.34
CA GLU A 57 -1.05 0.69 10.90
C GLU A 57 0.37 0.88 10.37
N ILE A 58 0.75 0.07 9.39
CA ILE A 58 2.03 0.18 8.68
C ILE A 58 1.82 0.12 7.17
N VAL A 59 2.68 0.79 6.40
CA VAL A 59 2.67 0.69 4.95
C VAL A 59 3.50 -0.51 4.53
N MET A 60 2.92 -1.39 3.73
CA MET A 60 3.53 -2.63 3.23
C MET A 60 3.51 -2.68 1.70
N GLN A 61 4.23 -3.64 1.12
CA GLN A 61 4.32 -3.84 -0.33
C GLN A 61 4.10 -5.30 -0.73
N ALA A 62 3.44 -5.51 -1.86
CA ALA A 62 3.48 -6.74 -2.64
C ALA A 62 3.95 -6.49 -4.10
N ARG A 63 4.43 -7.52 -4.78
CA ARG A 63 4.91 -7.47 -6.17
C ARG A 63 4.32 -8.62 -7.00
N ALA A 64 4.14 -8.37 -8.30
CA ALA A 64 3.77 -9.39 -9.27
C ALA A 64 4.36 -9.07 -10.64
N ALA A 65 4.66 -10.09 -11.45
CA ALA A 65 5.08 -9.89 -12.84
C ALA A 65 3.91 -9.45 -13.75
N SER A 66 2.67 -9.79 -13.38
CA SER A 66 1.45 -9.43 -14.10
C SER A 66 0.35 -8.99 -13.12
N LEU A 67 -0.66 -8.24 -13.59
CA LEU A 67 -1.82 -7.89 -12.76
C LEU A 67 -2.56 -9.12 -12.23
N ASN A 68 -2.56 -10.22 -12.99
CA ASN A 68 -3.17 -11.49 -12.60
C ASN A 68 -2.40 -12.21 -11.49
N GLY A 69 -1.26 -11.69 -11.06
CA GLY A 69 -0.39 -12.33 -10.07
C GLY A 69 0.56 -13.36 -10.68
N PRO A 70 1.07 -14.30 -9.86
CA PRO A 70 0.88 -14.35 -8.41
C PRO A 70 1.46 -13.09 -7.74
N TRP A 71 0.80 -12.63 -6.66
CA TRP A 71 1.27 -11.51 -5.86
C TRP A 71 2.01 -12.02 -4.63
N ALA A 72 3.22 -11.52 -4.41
CA ALA A 72 4.07 -11.88 -3.28
C ALA A 72 4.31 -10.66 -2.38
N LYS A 73 4.06 -10.80 -1.08
CA LYS A 73 4.39 -9.79 -0.07
C LYS A 73 5.91 -9.61 0.00
N VAL A 74 6.37 -8.38 0.18
CA VAL A 74 7.79 -8.05 0.31
C VAL A 74 8.10 -7.90 1.80
N ALA A 75 8.58 -8.97 2.44
CA ALA A 75 8.81 -9.00 3.89
C ALA A 75 9.81 -7.93 4.39
N SER A 76 10.74 -7.49 3.53
CA SER A 76 11.70 -6.44 3.86
C SER A 76 11.16 -5.01 3.67
N PHE A 77 9.94 -4.84 3.16
CA PHE A 77 9.32 -3.54 2.96
C PHE A 77 8.21 -3.33 3.99
N GLY A 78 8.43 -2.39 4.90
CA GLY A 78 7.47 -1.99 5.89
C GLY A 78 7.93 -0.72 6.57
N PHE A 79 7.05 0.27 6.71
CA PHE A 79 7.36 1.45 7.52
C PHE A 79 6.10 2.01 8.19
N ALA A 80 6.32 2.66 9.33
CA ALA A 80 5.27 3.26 10.16
C ALA A 80 5.46 4.77 10.24
N GLY A 81 4.43 5.47 10.73
CA GLY A 81 4.49 6.92 10.94
C GLY A 81 5.34 7.35 12.13
N THR A 82 5.63 6.45 13.07
CA THR A 82 6.35 6.77 14.30
C THR A 82 7.83 7.06 14.08
N PRO A 83 8.44 7.99 14.86
CA PRO A 83 7.82 8.79 15.93
C PRO A 83 7.15 10.09 15.45
N GLN A 84 7.26 10.45 14.17
CA GLN A 84 6.85 11.78 13.67
C GLN A 84 5.33 11.94 13.54
N TYR A 85 4.64 10.84 13.25
CA TYR A 85 3.21 10.76 13.02
C TYR A 85 2.56 9.72 13.95
N ASP A 86 1.24 9.67 13.89
CA ASP A 86 0.41 8.83 14.74
C ASP A 86 0.67 7.32 14.53
N ALA A 87 0.77 6.58 15.64
CA ALA A 87 1.02 5.14 15.64
C ALA A 87 -0.25 4.31 15.30
N MET A 88 -1.42 4.94 15.37
CA MET A 88 -2.73 4.33 15.17
C MET A 88 -3.37 4.73 13.84
N ASP A 89 -2.96 5.86 13.28
CA ASP A 89 -3.46 6.41 12.01
C ASP A 89 -2.28 6.67 11.04
N PHE A 90 -1.95 5.71 10.18
CA PHE A 90 -0.91 5.83 9.16
C PHE A 90 -1.17 4.88 7.98
N ARG A 91 -1.95 5.35 6.99
CA ARG A 91 -2.59 4.46 6.01
C ARG A 91 -2.80 5.09 4.63
N ASP A 92 -3.43 4.30 3.78
CA ASP A 92 -3.93 4.67 2.45
C ASP A 92 -2.82 5.23 1.54
N PRO A 93 -1.74 4.47 1.27
CA PRO A 93 -0.68 4.90 0.37
C PRO A 93 -1.23 5.19 -1.03
N PHE A 94 -1.24 6.46 -1.41
CA PHE A 94 -1.50 6.94 -2.76
C PHE A 94 -0.18 7.13 -3.50
N VAL A 95 0.06 6.34 -4.54
CA VAL A 95 1.35 6.32 -5.26
C VAL A 95 1.16 6.73 -6.71
N PHE A 96 1.96 7.70 -7.17
CA PHE A 96 1.92 8.20 -8.55
C PHE A 96 3.32 8.63 -9.03
N TRP A 97 3.51 8.67 -10.35
CA TRP A 97 4.71 9.22 -10.95
C TRP A 97 4.65 10.75 -10.97
N ASN A 98 5.61 11.42 -10.36
CA ASN A 98 5.82 12.86 -10.52
C ASN A 98 6.83 13.09 -11.65
N ALA A 99 6.35 13.65 -12.77
CA ALA A 99 7.17 13.91 -13.94
C ALA A 99 8.20 15.03 -13.76
N GLU A 100 7.89 16.05 -12.95
CA GLU A 100 8.80 17.18 -12.69
C GLU A 100 9.97 16.75 -11.79
N ALA A 101 9.68 15.92 -10.78
CA ALA A 101 10.69 15.39 -9.87
C ALA A 101 11.42 14.15 -10.41
N HIS A 102 10.98 13.62 -11.56
CA HIS A 102 11.45 12.33 -12.11
C HIS A 102 11.47 11.20 -11.07
N ALA A 103 10.44 11.12 -10.23
CA ALA A 103 10.37 10.17 -9.12
C ALA A 103 8.94 9.73 -8.84
N TYR A 104 8.77 8.53 -8.28
CA TYR A 104 7.48 8.16 -7.70
C TYR A 104 7.31 8.82 -6.34
N TRP A 105 6.13 9.38 -6.14
CA TRP A 105 5.71 9.97 -4.89
C TRP A 105 4.66 9.09 -4.25
N MET A 106 4.75 8.99 -2.93
CA MET A 106 3.72 8.40 -2.09
C MET A 106 3.18 9.47 -1.14
N ILE A 107 1.86 9.57 -1.08
CA ILE A 107 1.11 10.38 -0.13
C ILE A 107 0.33 9.44 0.79
N LEU A 108 0.30 9.74 2.08
CA LEU A 108 -0.34 8.92 3.09
C LEU A 108 -1.39 9.73 3.86
N ALA A 109 -2.41 9.07 4.39
CA ALA A 109 -3.29 9.67 5.38
C ALA A 109 -2.77 9.35 6.78
N SER A 110 -2.51 10.39 7.58
CA SER A 110 -2.06 10.22 8.96
C SER A 110 -2.51 11.38 9.85
N ARG A 111 -2.09 11.36 11.11
CA ARG A 111 -2.29 12.45 12.07
C ARG A 111 -0.96 12.92 12.64
N GLN A 112 -0.89 14.21 12.97
CA GLN A 112 0.15 14.79 13.80
C GLN A 112 -0.53 15.58 14.91
N GLY A 113 -0.53 15.03 16.12
CA GLY A 113 -1.37 15.51 17.21
C GLY A 113 -2.86 15.42 16.86
N ALA A 114 -3.60 16.53 17.01
CA ALA A 114 -5.04 16.57 16.72
C ALA A 114 -5.37 16.81 15.23
N LYS A 115 -4.37 16.96 14.35
CA LYS A 115 -4.56 17.35 12.95
C LYS A 115 -4.36 16.17 12.02
N ALA A 116 -5.22 16.04 11.01
CA ALA A 116 -4.94 15.20 9.85
C ALA A 116 -3.80 15.81 9.04
N VAL A 117 -2.87 14.97 8.58
CA VAL A 117 -1.72 15.37 7.78
C VAL A 117 -1.52 14.40 6.63
N MET A 118 -0.92 14.90 5.55
CA MET A 118 -0.42 14.09 4.45
C MET A 118 1.11 14.10 4.49
N PRO A 119 1.75 13.05 5.07
CA PRO A 119 3.20 12.94 5.09
C PRO A 119 3.76 13.01 3.68
N GLY A 120 4.82 13.82 3.52
CA GLY A 120 5.48 14.05 2.25
C GLY A 120 6.15 12.81 1.64
N THR A 121 6.73 13.04 0.47
CA THR A 121 7.16 12.07 -0.53
C THR A 121 8.23 11.09 -0.03
N VAL A 122 7.94 9.79 -0.09
CA VAL A 122 8.97 8.73 -0.07
C VAL A 122 9.43 8.50 -1.50
N PRO A 123 10.71 8.72 -1.87
CA PRO A 123 11.23 8.28 -3.15
C PRO A 123 11.13 6.76 -3.18
N LEU A 124 10.19 6.27 -3.97
CA LEU A 124 10.06 4.86 -4.23
C LEU A 124 10.73 4.64 -5.58
N ILE A 125 11.70 3.72 -5.59
CA ILE A 125 12.53 3.28 -6.72
C ILE A 125 13.42 4.33 -7.38
#